data_AF-A0A662Z8K6-F1
#
_entry.id   AF-A0A662Z8K6-F1
#
_cell.length_a   1.000
_cell.length_b   1.000
_cell.length_c   1.000
_cell.angle_alpha   90.00
_cell.angle_beta   90.00
_cell.angle_gamma   90.00
#
_symmetry.space_group_name_H-M   'P 1'
#
loop_
_entity.id
_entity.type
_entity.pdbx_description
1 polymer ?
#
loop_
_entity_poly.entity_id
_entity_poly.type
_entity_poly.pdbx_seq_one_letter_code
_entity_poly.pdbx_strand_id
1 'polypeptide(L)'
;MANVSNQLEWMNKHLVLLKYQTVNEAVEQEMYPATTDLLEIAENNPNSEDFLHELENKKEYKDACAFLAYNLHNRAAVWWSYICVLDLLKELKKAPAKPRDIDDIGKPKPFTLPDWAKKPEKPPYDVDQKLAEFRNYRDKAFADHQERIKHIDPEIRKDCEEAIEIVMSEIRKEHGKDLFELLNAACEKMIRNQGQDFVIDIENSPITKARKELQDKIEASRKETIETIKAALPKVDLKAQIKNKRSALDSVYSYIVSPDEDNANNCLQIGNKGPDTPEGLLSLVAFWSFGDLAPKGTTVVKTPAGLLGNGINSLMLMLALAPGGEKKLKERYETYFKLGYEVAAGRNNWSKSVEEGKAPHAELNLYANLEKESGLTEEKAAETPNASNNDKPQATPVKPVINRFK
;
A
#
# COMPACT_ATOMS: atom_id res chain seq x y z
N MET A 1 -39.51 10.18 37.21
CA MET A 1 -39.79 10.40 35.78
C MET A 1 -38.64 9.81 34.99
N ALA A 2 -38.74 8.52 34.66
CA ALA A 2 -37.73 7.83 33.87
C ALA A 2 -37.99 8.07 32.38
N ASN A 3 -36.93 8.53 31.72
CA ASN A 3 -36.70 8.79 30.30
C ASN A 3 -37.64 8.05 29.30
N VAL A 4 -38.70 8.73 28.85
CA VAL A 4 -39.59 8.26 27.76
C VAL A 4 -38.91 8.41 26.37
N SER A 5 -37.72 9.01 26.31
CA SER A 5 -36.97 9.24 25.05
C SER A 5 -36.41 7.97 24.39
N ASN A 6 -36.29 6.83 25.09
CA ASN A 6 -35.76 5.59 24.52
C ASN A 6 -36.82 4.72 23.83
N GLN A 7 -38.11 4.98 24.03
CA GLN A 7 -39.18 4.16 23.44
C GLN A 7 -39.45 4.48 21.96
N LEU A 8 -38.65 5.32 21.31
CA LEU A 8 -38.76 5.69 19.89
C LEU A 8 -37.44 5.48 19.10
N GLU A 9 -36.36 5.00 19.73
CA GLU A 9 -35.12 4.68 19.01
C GLU A 9 -35.32 3.53 18.00
N TRP A 10 -36.24 2.61 18.28
CA TRP A 10 -36.56 1.49 17.39
C TRP A 10 -37.22 1.96 16.07
N MET A 11 -38.03 3.02 16.10
CA MET A 11 -38.64 3.59 14.88
C MET A 11 -37.61 4.22 13.93
N ASN A 12 -36.44 4.62 14.45
CA ASN A 12 -35.36 5.23 13.66
C ASN A 12 -34.41 4.19 13.04
N LYS A 13 -34.66 2.88 13.24
CA LYS A 13 -33.84 1.78 12.71
C LYS A 13 -34.47 1.02 11.55
N HIS A 14 -35.68 1.38 11.14
CA HIS A 14 -36.35 0.71 10.03
C HIS A 14 -35.63 0.95 8.69
N LEU A 15 -35.41 -0.14 7.96
CA LEU A 15 -34.74 -0.17 6.67
C LEU A 15 -35.79 -0.21 5.57
N VAL A 16 -36.19 0.97 5.12
CA VAL A 16 -37.29 1.17 4.17
C VAL A 16 -36.96 0.80 2.72
N LEU A 17 -35.68 0.67 2.35
CA LEU A 17 -35.26 0.39 0.97
C LEU A 17 -34.81 -1.06 0.71
N LEU A 18 -35.16 -1.98 1.60
CA LEU A 18 -34.98 -3.41 1.36
C LEU A 18 -36.10 -3.94 0.46
N LYS A 19 -35.73 -4.77 -0.52
CA LYS A 19 -36.65 -5.43 -1.47
C LYS A 19 -37.46 -6.53 -0.79
N TYR A 20 -36.80 -7.34 0.03
CA TYR A 20 -37.34 -8.54 0.64
C TYR A 20 -37.34 -8.41 2.16
N GLN A 21 -38.45 -8.83 2.76
CA GLN A 21 -38.64 -8.73 4.20
C GLN A 21 -37.82 -9.79 4.93
N THR A 22 -37.63 -10.96 4.30
CA THR A 22 -36.90 -12.08 4.90
C THR A 22 -35.64 -12.45 4.13
N VAL A 23 -34.70 -13.10 4.81
CA VAL A 23 -33.46 -13.60 4.19
C VAL A 23 -33.76 -14.69 3.16
N ASN A 24 -34.74 -15.56 3.43
CA ASN A 24 -35.12 -16.66 2.54
C ASN A 24 -35.65 -16.14 1.19
N GLU A 25 -36.44 -15.08 1.20
CA GLU A 25 -36.90 -14.43 -0.04
C GLU A 25 -35.71 -13.90 -0.86
N ALA A 26 -34.70 -13.30 -0.22
CA ALA A 26 -33.50 -12.84 -0.93
C ALA A 26 -32.69 -14.02 -1.50
N VAL A 27 -32.64 -15.16 -0.81
CA VAL A 27 -32.00 -16.40 -1.31
C VAL A 27 -32.76 -16.96 -2.52
N GLU A 28 -34.09 -17.02 -2.46
CA GLU A 28 -34.91 -17.59 -3.53
C GLU A 28 -35.00 -16.68 -4.76
N GLN A 29 -35.20 -15.37 -4.56
CA GLN A 29 -35.49 -14.42 -5.63
C GLN A 29 -34.24 -13.83 -6.27
N GLU A 30 -33.19 -13.58 -5.49
CA GLU A 30 -31.94 -12.97 -5.97
C GLU A 30 -30.75 -13.94 -5.98
N MET A 31 -30.97 -15.21 -5.66
CA MET A 31 -29.91 -16.22 -5.56
C MET A 31 -28.77 -15.78 -4.63
N TYR A 32 -29.11 -15.15 -3.48
CA TYR A 32 -28.13 -14.71 -2.49
C TYR A 32 -27.25 -15.91 -2.05
N PRO A 33 -25.92 -15.86 -2.23
CA PRO A 33 -25.03 -16.96 -1.90
C PRO A 33 -24.74 -16.98 -0.39
N ALA A 34 -25.71 -17.38 0.42
CA ALA A 34 -25.55 -17.55 1.85
C ALA A 34 -24.69 -18.80 2.14
N THR A 35 -23.61 -18.63 2.90
CA THR A 35 -22.84 -19.76 3.45
C THR A 35 -23.63 -20.46 4.56
N THR A 36 -23.24 -21.68 4.92
CA THR A 36 -23.90 -22.44 6.00
C THR A 36 -23.98 -21.64 7.30
N ASP A 37 -22.89 -20.98 7.70
CA ASP A 37 -22.85 -20.13 8.89
C ASP A 37 -23.84 -18.96 8.82
N LEU A 38 -24.03 -18.37 7.63
CA LEU A 38 -24.99 -17.27 7.44
C LEU A 38 -26.44 -17.77 7.46
N LEU A 39 -26.69 -19.00 6.96
CA LEU A 39 -28.00 -19.63 7.02
C LEU A 39 -28.40 -19.94 8.47
N GLU A 40 -27.47 -20.43 9.31
CA GLU A 40 -27.74 -20.63 10.75
C GLU A 40 -28.11 -19.31 11.46
N ILE A 41 -27.48 -18.20 11.07
CA ILE A 41 -27.84 -16.87 11.60
C ILE A 41 -29.23 -16.46 11.10
N ALA A 42 -29.54 -16.73 9.83
CA ALA A 42 -30.84 -16.42 9.23
C ALA A 42 -31.99 -17.27 9.80
N GLU A 43 -31.74 -18.52 10.22
CA GLU A 43 -32.73 -19.35 10.91
C GLU A 43 -33.13 -18.74 12.26
N ASN A 44 -32.16 -18.19 12.99
CA ASN A 44 -32.40 -17.51 14.26
C ASN A 44 -32.98 -16.10 14.09
N ASN A 45 -32.67 -15.43 12.98
CA ASN A 45 -33.07 -14.06 12.66
C ASN A 45 -33.60 -13.99 11.21
N PRO A 46 -34.83 -14.45 10.94
CA PRO A 46 -35.34 -14.59 9.58
C PRO A 46 -35.66 -13.27 8.88
N ASN A 47 -35.95 -12.21 9.65
CA ASN A 47 -36.18 -10.87 9.11
C ASN A 47 -34.87 -10.24 8.66
N SER A 48 -34.88 -9.57 7.50
CA SER A 48 -33.70 -8.94 6.92
C SER A 48 -33.08 -7.86 7.81
N GLU A 49 -33.88 -7.10 8.56
CA GLU A 49 -33.39 -6.08 9.49
C GLU A 49 -32.66 -6.72 10.68
N ASP A 50 -33.28 -7.70 11.32
CA ASP A 50 -32.72 -8.44 12.45
C ASP A 50 -31.44 -9.17 12.05
N PHE A 51 -31.43 -9.77 10.85
CA PHE A 51 -30.26 -10.42 10.27
C PHE A 51 -29.09 -9.44 10.09
N LEU A 52 -29.34 -8.25 9.52
CA LEU A 52 -28.31 -7.22 9.36
C LEU A 52 -27.78 -6.70 10.69
N HIS A 53 -28.65 -6.56 11.69
CA HIS A 53 -28.24 -6.18 13.04
C HIS A 53 -27.36 -7.22 13.70
N GLU A 54 -27.66 -8.51 13.50
CA GLU A 54 -26.81 -9.58 14.03
C GLU A 54 -25.44 -9.62 13.36
N LEU A 55 -25.37 -9.38 12.03
CA LEU A 55 -24.09 -9.25 11.33
C LEU A 55 -23.28 -8.04 11.81
N GLU A 56 -23.94 -6.91 12.07
CA GLU A 56 -23.31 -5.72 12.66
C GLU A 56 -22.76 -6.01 14.07
N ASN A 57 -23.55 -6.69 14.93
CA ASN A 57 -23.14 -7.06 16.28
C ASN A 57 -21.91 -7.97 16.28
N LYS A 58 -21.85 -8.92 15.34
CA LYS A 58 -20.69 -9.80 15.12
C LYS A 58 -19.52 -9.11 14.41
N LYS A 59 -19.69 -7.88 13.93
CA LYS A 59 -18.72 -7.11 13.13
C LYS A 59 -18.35 -7.78 11.81
N GLU A 60 -19.26 -8.57 11.26
CA GLU A 60 -19.11 -9.24 9.95
C GLU A 60 -19.58 -8.30 8.82
N TYR A 61 -18.93 -7.14 8.72
CA TYR A 61 -19.34 -6.07 7.80
C TYR A 61 -19.25 -6.47 6.32
N LYS A 62 -18.37 -7.43 5.99
CA LYS A 62 -18.25 -7.93 4.62
C LYS A 62 -19.53 -8.66 4.20
N ASP A 63 -20.03 -9.54 5.05
CA ASP A 63 -21.23 -10.32 4.78
C ASP A 63 -22.48 -9.44 4.89
N ALA A 64 -22.46 -8.43 5.78
CA ALA A 64 -23.51 -7.42 5.85
C ALA A 64 -23.60 -6.57 4.57
N CYS A 65 -22.45 -6.13 4.03
CA CYS A 65 -22.40 -5.48 2.72
C CYS A 65 -22.89 -6.43 1.62
N ALA A 66 -22.52 -7.71 1.69
CA ALA A 66 -22.95 -8.69 0.71
C ALA A 66 -24.47 -8.83 0.71
N PHE A 67 -25.10 -9.00 1.87
CA PHE A 67 -26.55 -9.09 1.97
C PHE A 67 -27.25 -7.80 1.47
N LEU A 68 -26.74 -6.62 1.84
CA LEU A 68 -27.26 -5.35 1.32
C LEU A 68 -27.19 -5.26 -0.21
N ALA A 69 -26.14 -5.79 -0.83
CA ALA A 69 -25.99 -5.78 -2.29
C ALA A 69 -27.09 -6.56 -3.02
N TYR A 70 -27.61 -7.64 -2.43
CA TYR A 70 -28.73 -8.41 -3.03
C TYR A 70 -30.09 -7.85 -2.61
N ASN A 71 -30.21 -7.33 -1.39
CA ASN A 71 -31.51 -6.99 -0.83
C ASN A 71 -31.88 -5.50 -0.95
N LEU A 72 -30.97 -4.58 -1.30
CA LEU A 72 -31.35 -3.19 -1.56
C LEU A 72 -32.12 -3.04 -2.88
N HIS A 73 -33.08 -2.10 -2.93
CA HIS A 73 -33.69 -1.69 -4.19
C HIS A 73 -32.62 -1.23 -5.19
N ASN A 74 -32.77 -1.63 -6.47
CA ASN A 74 -31.77 -1.46 -7.52
C ASN A 74 -31.13 -0.07 -7.55
N ARG A 75 -31.95 0.98 -7.61
CA ARG A 75 -31.47 2.37 -7.66
C ARG A 75 -30.75 2.80 -6.38
N ALA A 76 -31.23 2.36 -5.22
CA ALA A 76 -30.60 2.63 -3.92
C ALA A 76 -29.26 1.90 -3.80
N ALA A 77 -29.17 0.66 -4.29
CA ALA A 77 -27.94 -0.13 -4.32
C ALA A 77 -26.86 0.52 -5.21
N VAL A 78 -27.25 1.09 -6.34
CA VAL A 78 -26.34 1.86 -7.22
C VAL A 78 -25.90 3.16 -6.56
N TRP A 79 -26.81 3.90 -5.91
CA TRP A 79 -26.45 5.10 -5.15
C TRP A 79 -25.48 4.79 -4.01
N TRP A 80 -25.73 3.73 -3.25
CA TRP A 80 -24.83 3.24 -2.20
C TRP A 80 -23.44 2.89 -2.76
N SER A 81 -23.39 2.15 -3.86
CA SER A 81 -22.13 1.80 -4.51
C SER A 81 -21.39 3.05 -5.00
N TYR A 82 -22.12 4.02 -5.53
CA TYR A 82 -21.59 5.31 -5.97
C TYR A 82 -20.95 6.09 -4.82
N ILE A 83 -21.62 6.23 -3.67
CA ILE A 83 -21.05 6.93 -2.51
C ILE A 83 -19.84 6.20 -1.92
N CYS A 84 -19.78 4.86 -1.96
CA CYS A 84 -18.61 4.09 -1.55
C CYS A 84 -17.41 4.36 -2.47
N VAL A 85 -17.62 4.46 -3.79
CA VAL A 85 -16.57 4.90 -4.73
C VAL A 85 -16.08 6.30 -4.37
N LEU A 86 -16.99 7.23 -4.04
CA LEU A 86 -16.59 8.59 -3.64
C LEU A 86 -15.81 8.62 -2.31
N ASP A 87 -16.16 7.78 -1.33
CA ASP A 87 -15.40 7.68 -0.07
C ASP A 87 -13.96 7.23 -0.35
N LEU A 88 -13.79 6.18 -1.16
CA LEU A 88 -12.46 5.72 -1.56
C LEU A 88 -11.68 6.82 -2.29
N LEU A 89 -12.29 7.51 -3.27
CA LEU A 89 -11.58 8.53 -4.03
C LEU A 89 -11.18 9.73 -3.15
N LYS A 90 -11.97 10.08 -2.13
CA LYS A 90 -11.59 11.07 -1.11
C LYS A 90 -10.41 10.58 -0.26
N GLU A 91 -10.39 9.31 0.11
CA GLU A 91 -9.29 8.67 0.84
C GLU A 91 -7.99 8.68 0.02
N LEU A 92 -8.06 8.24 -1.24
CA LEU A 92 -6.91 8.19 -2.16
C LEU A 92 -6.39 9.59 -2.53
N LYS A 93 -7.24 10.61 -2.54
CA LYS A 93 -6.80 12.00 -2.71
C LYS A 93 -5.90 12.46 -1.57
N LYS A 94 -6.18 12.03 -0.33
CA LYS A 94 -5.38 12.36 0.87
C LYS A 94 -4.10 11.55 0.92
N ALA A 95 -4.19 10.24 0.67
CA ALA A 95 -3.06 9.30 0.73
C ALA A 95 -3.02 8.47 -0.56
N PRO A 96 -2.42 8.99 -1.65
CA PRO A 96 -2.36 8.26 -2.92
C PRO A 96 -1.47 7.02 -2.78
N ALA A 97 -1.81 5.98 -3.56
CA ALA A 97 -0.95 4.82 -3.70
C ALA A 97 0.41 5.26 -4.25
N LYS A 98 1.50 4.86 -3.60
CA LYS A 98 2.84 5.00 -4.16
C LYS A 98 3.10 3.76 -5.04
N PRO A 99 3.03 3.86 -6.38
CA PRO A 99 3.43 2.73 -7.22
C PRO A 99 4.88 2.36 -6.88
N ARG A 100 5.17 1.05 -6.85
CA ARG A 100 6.56 0.60 -6.69
C ARG A 100 7.32 1.05 -7.92
N ASP A 101 8.41 1.78 -7.70
CA ASP A 101 9.32 2.10 -8.78
C ASP A 101 9.90 0.79 -9.34
N ILE A 102 9.75 0.57 -10.64
CA ILE A 102 10.32 -0.59 -11.33
C ILE A 102 11.84 -0.58 -11.15
N ASP A 103 12.44 0.61 -11.01
CA ASP A 103 13.87 0.76 -10.78
C ASP A 103 14.29 0.29 -9.38
N ASP A 104 13.36 0.12 -8.43
CA ASP A 104 13.65 -0.46 -7.09
C ASP A 104 13.67 -1.99 -7.06
N ILE A 105 13.23 -2.66 -8.14
CA ILE A 105 13.23 -4.12 -8.22
C ILE A 105 14.66 -4.63 -8.09
N GLY A 106 14.94 -5.43 -7.06
CA GLY A 106 16.24 -6.07 -6.84
C GLY A 106 17.34 -5.15 -6.32
N LYS A 107 17.05 -3.90 -5.89
CA LYS A 107 18.05 -3.10 -5.17
C LYS A 107 18.45 -3.83 -3.87
N PRO A 108 19.75 -4.07 -3.61
CA PRO A 108 20.17 -4.64 -2.33
C PRO A 108 19.71 -3.69 -1.22
N LYS A 109 18.89 -4.19 -0.30
CA LYS A 109 18.48 -3.41 0.87
C LYS A 109 19.75 -3.10 1.67
N PRO A 110 19.98 -1.85 2.08
CA PRO A 110 21.12 -1.53 2.93
C PRO A 110 21.01 -2.38 4.20
N PHE A 111 21.98 -3.24 4.43
CA PHE A 111 22.06 -4.01 5.67
C PHE A 111 22.50 -3.05 6.78
N THR A 112 21.55 -2.50 7.51
CA THR A 112 21.83 -1.71 8.70
C THR A 112 22.00 -2.65 9.88
N LEU A 113 23.22 -2.74 10.40
CA LEU A 113 23.47 -3.40 11.68
C LEU A 113 22.62 -2.71 12.76
N PRO A 114 21.73 -3.44 13.47
CA PRO A 114 21.00 -2.89 14.60
C PRO A 114 21.96 -2.28 15.62
N ASP A 115 21.53 -1.25 16.36
CA ASP A 115 22.41 -0.56 17.30
C ASP A 115 23.01 -1.48 18.36
N TRP A 116 22.28 -2.53 18.78
CA TRP A 116 22.76 -3.55 19.70
C TRP A 116 23.88 -4.44 19.13
N ALA A 117 23.98 -4.53 17.80
CA ALA A 117 24.99 -5.32 17.09
C ALA A 117 26.21 -4.47 16.66
N LYS A 118 26.14 -3.15 16.81
CA LYS A 118 27.28 -2.26 16.57
C LYS A 118 28.27 -2.45 17.72
N LYS A 119 29.50 -2.84 17.41
CA LYS A 119 30.56 -2.86 18.42
C LYS A 119 30.80 -1.43 18.90
N PRO A 120 30.94 -1.18 20.22
CA PRO A 120 31.32 0.13 20.70
C PRO A 120 32.64 0.54 20.05
N GLU A 121 32.72 1.76 19.53
CA GLU A 121 33.95 2.31 18.97
C GLU A 121 35.01 2.32 20.07
N LYS A 122 36.00 1.43 19.94
CA LYS A 122 37.16 1.47 20.83
C LYS A 122 37.96 2.74 20.49
N PRO A 123 38.53 3.44 21.49
CA PRO A 123 39.40 4.57 21.22
C PRO A 123 40.52 4.16 20.26
N PRO A 124 41.01 5.09 19.41
CA PRO A 124 42.06 4.79 18.45
C PRO A 124 43.27 4.18 19.16
N TYR A 125 43.71 3.03 18.67
CA TYR A 125 44.86 2.31 19.23
C TYR A 125 46.14 3.08 18.91
N ASP A 126 46.70 3.76 19.90
CA ASP A 126 47.97 4.46 19.77
C ASP A 126 49.13 3.47 19.84
N VAL A 127 49.63 3.11 18.65
CA VAL A 127 50.73 2.17 18.46
C VAL A 127 52.00 2.68 19.14
N ASP A 128 52.27 3.98 19.06
CA ASP A 128 53.51 4.57 19.57
C ASP A 128 53.50 4.59 21.10
N GLN A 129 52.36 4.94 21.70
CA GLN A 129 52.17 4.84 23.15
C GLN A 129 52.35 3.40 23.63
N LYS A 130 51.74 2.41 22.95
CA LYS A 130 51.81 1.00 23.38
C LYS A 130 53.21 0.42 23.21
N LEU A 131 53.94 0.81 22.16
CA LEU A 131 55.35 0.45 22.00
C LEU A 131 56.21 1.08 23.10
N ALA A 132 55.95 2.33 23.49
CA ALA A 132 56.66 2.97 24.60
C ALA A 132 56.38 2.28 25.95
N GLU A 133 55.12 1.94 26.23
CA GLU A 133 54.73 1.16 27.42
C GLU A 133 55.42 -0.21 27.46
N PHE A 134 55.47 -0.92 26.33
CA PHE A 134 56.15 -2.22 26.23
C PHE A 134 57.66 -2.10 26.45
N ARG A 135 58.32 -1.10 25.84
CA ARG A 135 59.75 -0.86 26.02
C ARG A 135 60.08 -0.53 27.49
N ASN A 136 59.27 0.30 28.14
CA ASN A 136 59.43 0.61 29.56
C ASN A 136 59.25 -0.63 30.45
N TYR A 137 58.23 -1.46 30.17
CA TYR A 137 58.02 -2.71 30.88
C TYR A 137 59.21 -3.66 30.71
N ARG A 138 59.70 -3.81 29.48
CA ARG A 138 60.88 -4.60 29.14
C ARG A 138 62.09 -4.14 29.95
N ASP A 139 62.41 -2.85 29.88
CA ASP A 139 63.62 -2.30 30.54
C ASP A 139 63.56 -2.49 32.05
N LYS A 140 62.38 -2.29 32.65
CA LYS A 140 62.15 -2.59 34.07
C LYS A 140 62.32 -4.08 34.38
N ALA A 141 61.71 -4.97 33.60
CA ALA A 141 61.81 -6.41 33.82
C ALA A 141 63.26 -6.93 33.70
N PHE A 142 64.05 -6.36 32.78
CA PHE A 142 65.48 -6.65 32.68
C PHE A 142 66.27 -6.12 33.88
N ALA A 143 65.99 -4.91 34.35
CA ALA A 143 66.63 -4.36 35.55
C ALA A 143 66.33 -5.22 36.80
N ASP A 144 65.07 -5.58 37.02
CA ASP A 144 64.62 -6.45 38.13
C ASP A 144 65.25 -7.86 38.03
N HIS A 145 65.46 -8.36 36.82
CA HIS A 145 66.16 -9.63 36.60
C HIS A 145 67.65 -9.52 36.93
N GLN A 146 68.33 -8.47 36.47
CA GLN A 146 69.74 -8.21 36.80
C GLN A 146 69.96 -8.02 38.29
N GLU A 147 69.04 -7.37 38.99
CA GLU A 147 69.11 -7.22 40.45
C GLU A 147 68.97 -8.57 41.16
N ARG A 148 68.02 -9.42 40.76
CA ARG A 148 67.89 -10.79 41.29
C ARG A 148 69.13 -11.64 41.07
N ILE A 149 69.78 -11.50 39.92
CA ILE A 149 71.02 -12.24 39.60
C ILE A 149 72.16 -11.88 40.58
N LYS A 150 72.19 -10.68 41.14
CA LYS A 150 73.24 -10.28 42.12
C LYS A 150 73.14 -11.04 43.45
N HIS A 151 71.99 -11.64 43.74
CA HIS A 151 71.76 -12.43 44.96
C HIS A 151 72.03 -13.93 44.78
N ILE A 152 72.40 -14.35 43.57
CA ILE A 152 72.78 -15.74 43.26
C ILE A 152 74.27 -15.92 43.57
N ASP A 153 74.63 -17.10 44.06
CA ASP A 153 76.02 -17.47 44.32
C ASP A 153 76.90 -17.23 43.06
N PRO A 154 78.08 -16.59 43.18
CA PRO A 154 78.93 -16.24 42.05
C PRO A 154 79.36 -17.44 41.19
N GLU A 155 79.53 -18.62 41.78
CA GLU A 155 79.98 -19.83 41.08
C GLU A 155 78.84 -20.39 40.22
N ILE A 156 77.63 -20.49 40.80
CA ILE A 156 76.41 -20.91 40.10
C ILE A 156 76.04 -19.92 38.98
N ARG A 157 76.24 -18.63 39.22
CA ARG A 157 75.97 -17.58 38.23
C ARG A 157 76.85 -17.73 36.99
N LYS A 158 78.14 -18.04 37.19
CA LYS A 158 79.09 -18.20 36.09
C LYS A 158 78.71 -19.40 35.20
N ASP A 159 78.37 -20.53 35.80
CA ASP A 159 77.93 -21.72 35.07
C ASP A 159 76.63 -21.45 34.27
N CYS A 160 75.70 -20.69 34.84
CA CYS A 160 74.46 -20.28 34.15
C CYS A 160 74.73 -19.32 32.99
N GLU A 161 75.62 -18.33 33.17
CA GLU A 161 75.98 -17.38 32.11
C GLU A 161 76.66 -18.10 30.93
N GLU A 162 77.55 -19.07 31.21
CA GLU A 162 78.18 -19.89 30.17
C GLU A 162 77.15 -20.75 29.41
N ALA A 163 76.21 -21.38 30.12
CA ALA A 163 75.14 -22.17 29.49
C ALA A 163 74.21 -21.31 28.62
N ILE A 164 73.83 -20.12 29.09
CA ILE A 164 73.02 -19.16 28.33
C ILE A 164 73.75 -18.72 27.06
N GLU A 165 75.04 -18.42 27.15
CA GLU A 165 75.82 -17.96 26.01
C GLU A 165 75.97 -19.02 24.93
N ILE A 166 76.12 -20.31 25.31
CA ILE A 166 76.11 -21.43 24.37
C ILE A 166 74.80 -21.43 23.57
N VAL A 167 73.66 -21.38 24.26
CA VAL A 167 72.33 -21.37 23.64
C VAL A 167 72.14 -20.13 22.75
N MET A 168 72.52 -18.95 23.23
CA MET A 168 72.43 -17.71 22.44
C MET A 168 73.33 -17.73 21.21
N SER A 169 74.50 -18.38 21.28
CA SER A 169 75.42 -18.50 20.16
C SER A 169 74.88 -19.43 19.05
N GLU A 170 74.14 -20.48 19.41
CA GLU A 170 73.47 -21.36 18.44
C GLU A 170 72.31 -20.64 17.75
N ILE A 171 71.48 -19.94 18.52
CA ILE A 171 70.35 -19.16 17.99
C ILE A 171 70.84 -18.05 17.06
N ARG A 172 71.95 -17.36 17.42
CA ARG A 172 72.59 -16.37 16.55
C ARG A 172 73.06 -16.96 15.22
N LYS A 173 73.57 -18.20 15.21
CA LYS A 173 74.00 -18.86 13.97
C LYS A 173 72.83 -19.14 13.04
N GLU A 174 71.67 -19.55 13.55
CA GLU A 174 70.50 -19.87 12.73
C GLU A 174 69.70 -18.63 12.29
N HIS A 175 69.55 -17.64 13.17
CA HIS A 175 68.62 -16.52 12.95
C HIS A 175 69.28 -15.14 12.86
N GLY A 176 70.60 -15.05 13.06
CA GLY A 176 71.37 -13.80 12.98
C GLY A 176 71.10 -12.80 14.12
N LYS A 177 70.36 -13.21 15.15
CA LYS A 177 69.94 -12.39 16.31
C LYS A 177 69.86 -13.23 17.57
N ASP A 178 69.96 -12.59 18.73
CA ASP A 178 69.77 -13.26 20.03
C ASP A 178 68.29 -13.59 20.26
N LEU A 179 68.02 -14.59 21.10
CA LEU A 179 66.64 -15.00 21.45
C LEU A 179 65.80 -13.83 21.98
N PHE A 180 66.39 -12.96 22.79
CA PHE A 180 65.71 -11.78 23.33
C PHE A 180 65.43 -10.72 22.26
N GLU A 181 66.30 -10.59 21.25
CA GLU A 181 66.06 -9.69 20.12
C GLU A 181 64.95 -10.21 19.20
N LEU A 182 64.89 -11.51 18.98
CA LEU A 182 63.81 -12.17 18.24
C LEU A 182 62.47 -12.01 18.97
N LEU A 183 62.46 -12.24 20.29
CA LEU A 183 61.27 -12.05 21.12
C LEU A 183 60.80 -10.59 21.10
N ASN A 184 61.73 -9.63 21.22
CA ASN A 184 61.42 -8.20 21.13
C ASN A 184 60.83 -7.83 19.77
N ALA A 185 61.43 -8.29 18.68
CA ALA A 185 60.93 -8.04 17.33
C ALA A 185 59.53 -8.65 17.11
N ALA A 186 59.28 -9.84 17.66
CA ALA A 186 57.96 -10.48 17.61
C ALA A 186 56.90 -9.70 18.41
N CYS A 187 57.23 -9.26 19.63
CA CYS A 187 56.34 -8.46 20.46
C CYS A 187 56.07 -7.08 19.85
N GLU A 188 57.08 -6.37 19.34
CA GLU A 188 56.87 -5.09 18.66
C GLU A 188 56.01 -5.26 17.40
N LYS A 189 56.20 -6.34 16.63
CA LYS A 189 55.37 -6.68 15.47
C LYS A 189 53.92 -6.99 15.88
N MET A 190 53.72 -7.72 16.98
CA MET A 190 52.40 -8.03 17.53
C MET A 190 51.66 -6.75 17.97
N ILE A 191 52.36 -5.82 18.62
CA ILE A 191 51.81 -4.52 19.04
C ILE A 191 51.42 -3.69 17.81
N ARG A 192 52.30 -3.58 16.82
CA ARG A 192 52.02 -2.85 15.57
C ARG A 192 50.81 -3.43 14.81
N ASN A 193 50.65 -4.74 14.86
CA ASN A 193 49.56 -5.43 14.16
C ASN A 193 48.32 -5.68 15.04
N GLN A 194 48.27 -5.14 16.26
CA GLN A 194 47.17 -5.35 17.23
C GLN A 194 46.82 -6.83 17.48
N GLY A 195 47.81 -7.72 17.39
CA GLY A 195 47.61 -9.18 17.52
C GLY A 195 46.92 -9.85 16.32
N GLN A 196 46.81 -9.18 15.16
CA GLN A 196 46.39 -9.80 13.92
C GLN A 196 47.61 -10.31 13.14
N ASP A 197 47.87 -11.62 13.17
CA ASP A 197 48.97 -12.24 12.43
C ASP A 197 48.78 -12.24 10.91
N PHE A 198 47.55 -11.98 10.43
CA PHE A 198 47.18 -11.98 9.03
C PHE A 198 46.57 -10.64 8.63
N VAL A 199 47.39 -9.77 8.02
CA VAL A 199 46.86 -8.63 7.24
C VAL A 199 46.39 -9.22 5.92
N ILE A 200 45.15 -9.71 5.89
CA ILE A 200 44.50 -10.07 4.63
C ILE A 200 44.26 -8.76 3.90
N ASP A 201 44.90 -8.56 2.75
CA ASP A 201 44.58 -7.47 1.84
C ASP A 201 43.15 -7.70 1.33
N ILE A 202 42.19 -7.02 1.99
CA ILE A 202 40.77 -7.15 1.73
C ILE A 202 40.46 -6.74 0.29
N GLU A 203 41.22 -5.82 -0.31
CA GLU A 203 40.97 -5.32 -1.67
C GLU A 203 41.46 -6.30 -2.75
N ASN A 204 42.58 -6.99 -2.52
CA ASN A 204 43.16 -7.92 -3.49
C ASN A 204 42.81 -9.39 -3.30
N SER A 205 42.10 -9.74 -2.22
CA SER A 205 41.65 -11.12 -1.96
C SER A 205 40.83 -11.69 -3.13
N PRO A 206 41.09 -12.94 -3.57
CA PRO A 206 40.29 -13.63 -4.58
C PRO A 206 38.79 -13.63 -4.25
N ILE A 207 38.45 -13.69 -2.96
CA ILE A 207 37.06 -13.68 -2.47
C ILE A 207 36.40 -12.32 -2.73
N THR A 208 37.12 -11.21 -2.51
CA THR A 208 36.56 -9.86 -2.74
C THR A 208 36.39 -9.58 -4.22
N LYS A 209 37.34 -10.03 -5.06
CA LYS A 209 37.23 -9.94 -6.52
C LYS A 209 36.04 -10.75 -7.04
N ALA A 210 35.92 -12.02 -6.62
CA ALA A 210 34.78 -12.86 -6.98
C ALA A 210 33.44 -12.27 -6.50
N ARG A 211 33.41 -11.67 -5.30
CA ARG A 211 32.23 -10.96 -4.78
C ARG A 211 31.85 -9.77 -5.66
N LYS A 212 32.82 -8.93 -6.03
CA LYS A 212 32.59 -7.76 -6.89
C LYS A 212 32.09 -8.18 -8.27
N GLU A 213 32.73 -9.17 -8.89
CA GLU A 213 32.31 -9.73 -10.17
C GLU A 213 30.88 -10.29 -10.12
N LEU A 214 30.52 -10.98 -9.04
CA LEU A 214 29.16 -11.49 -8.84
C LEU A 214 28.16 -10.35 -8.69
N GLN A 215 28.52 -9.31 -7.93
CA GLN A 215 27.67 -8.13 -7.74
C GLN A 215 27.44 -7.38 -9.05
N ASP A 216 28.50 -7.19 -9.84
CA ASP A 216 28.42 -6.55 -11.17
C ASP A 216 27.54 -7.37 -12.12
N LYS A 217 27.65 -8.71 -12.11
CA LYS A 217 26.79 -9.61 -12.91
C LYS A 217 25.32 -9.51 -12.49
N ILE A 218 25.03 -9.47 -11.19
CA ILE A 218 23.67 -9.30 -10.67
C ILE A 218 23.10 -7.94 -11.09
N GLU A 219 23.90 -6.87 -11.02
CA GLU A 219 23.47 -5.54 -11.45
C GLU A 219 23.22 -5.46 -12.96
N ALA A 220 24.05 -6.11 -13.79
CA ALA A 220 23.83 -6.21 -15.22
C ALA A 220 22.53 -6.96 -15.55
N SER A 221 22.33 -8.15 -14.97
CA SER A 221 21.11 -8.95 -15.15
C SER A 221 19.86 -8.20 -14.68
N ARG A 222 19.96 -7.43 -13.58
CA ARG A 222 18.87 -6.58 -13.09
C ARG A 222 18.49 -5.48 -14.09
N LYS A 223 19.47 -4.80 -14.69
CA LYS A 223 19.21 -3.74 -15.70
C LYS A 223 18.51 -4.32 -16.93
N GLU A 224 19.01 -5.46 -17.44
CA GLU A 224 18.38 -6.17 -18.57
C GLU A 224 16.93 -6.59 -18.25
N THR A 225 16.70 -7.09 -17.03
CA THR A 225 15.35 -7.46 -16.56
C THR A 225 14.43 -6.23 -16.51
N ILE A 226 14.91 -5.10 -16.00
CA ILE A 226 14.14 -3.85 -15.95
C ILE A 226 13.79 -3.36 -17.36
N GLU A 227 14.73 -3.40 -18.30
CA GLU A 227 14.51 -3.02 -19.69
C GLU A 227 13.48 -3.94 -20.36
N THR A 228 13.58 -5.25 -20.15
CA THR A 228 12.62 -6.24 -20.64
C THR A 228 11.21 -5.98 -20.08
N ILE A 229 11.10 -5.69 -18.78
CA ILE A 229 9.82 -5.33 -18.13
C ILE A 229 9.27 -4.04 -18.72
N LYS A 230 10.09 -2.99 -18.86
CA LYS A 230 9.68 -1.70 -19.43
C LYS A 230 9.23 -1.83 -20.89
N ALA A 231 9.84 -2.73 -21.66
CA ALA A 231 9.46 -3.01 -23.05
C ALA A 231 8.16 -3.82 -23.17
N ALA A 232 7.88 -4.73 -22.22
CA ALA A 232 6.69 -5.58 -22.23
C ALA A 232 5.44 -4.87 -21.70
N LEU A 233 5.59 -3.84 -20.85
CA LEU A 233 4.46 -3.11 -20.29
C LEU A 233 3.80 -2.19 -21.33
N PRO A 234 2.46 -2.24 -21.51
CA PRO A 234 1.77 -1.32 -22.39
C PRO A 234 1.88 0.12 -21.87
N LYS A 235 2.10 1.08 -22.78
CA LYS A 235 2.07 2.50 -22.42
C LYS A 235 0.67 2.89 -22.00
N VAL A 236 0.51 3.22 -20.72
CA VAL A 236 -0.78 3.66 -20.17
C VAL A 236 -1.04 5.11 -20.58
N ASP A 237 -2.10 5.35 -21.36
CA ASP A 237 -2.60 6.70 -21.62
C ASP A 237 -3.38 7.20 -20.38
N LEU A 238 -2.66 7.86 -19.48
CA LEU A 238 -3.21 8.38 -18.24
C LEU A 238 -4.32 9.42 -18.48
N LYS A 239 -4.25 10.18 -19.58
CA LYS A 239 -5.22 11.22 -19.93
C LYS A 239 -6.54 10.61 -20.39
N ALA A 240 -6.48 9.58 -21.24
CA ALA A 240 -7.66 8.82 -21.62
C ALA A 240 -8.28 8.09 -20.41
N GLN A 241 -7.46 7.54 -19.50
CA GLN A 241 -7.96 6.89 -18.29
C GLN A 241 -8.70 7.86 -17.36
N ILE A 242 -8.14 9.04 -17.07
CA ILE A 242 -8.80 10.06 -16.23
C ILE A 242 -10.13 10.49 -16.86
N LYS A 243 -10.15 10.71 -18.18
CA LYS A 243 -11.38 11.06 -18.91
C LYS A 243 -12.43 9.96 -18.79
N ASN A 244 -12.05 8.70 -18.96
CA ASN A 244 -12.96 7.56 -18.85
C ASN A 244 -13.53 7.44 -17.43
N LYS A 245 -12.70 7.59 -16.40
CA LYS A 245 -13.13 7.57 -14.99
C LYS A 245 -14.13 8.67 -14.65
N ARG A 246 -13.88 9.90 -15.10
CA ARG A 246 -14.85 11.01 -14.96
C ARG A 246 -16.17 10.71 -15.67
N SER A 247 -16.07 10.31 -16.94
CA SER A 247 -17.24 9.98 -17.75
C SER A 247 -18.09 8.87 -17.12
N ALA A 248 -17.47 7.92 -16.43
CA ALA A 248 -18.17 6.84 -15.73
C ALA A 248 -18.94 7.35 -14.50
N LEU A 249 -18.36 8.26 -13.72
CA LEU A 249 -19.07 8.89 -12.59
C LEU A 249 -20.24 9.77 -13.07
N ASP A 250 -20.05 10.51 -14.16
CA ASP A 250 -21.08 11.33 -14.80
C ASP A 250 -22.24 10.47 -15.33
N SER A 251 -21.93 9.35 -16.01
CA SER A 251 -22.94 8.44 -16.54
C SER A 251 -23.74 7.75 -15.44
N VAL A 252 -23.06 7.28 -14.39
CA VAL A 252 -23.69 6.66 -13.23
C VAL A 252 -24.60 7.65 -12.51
N TYR A 253 -24.14 8.89 -12.28
CA TYR A 253 -24.98 9.90 -11.64
C TYR A 253 -26.20 10.24 -12.49
N SER A 254 -26.03 10.37 -13.82
CA SER A 254 -27.15 10.61 -14.73
C SER A 254 -28.19 9.49 -14.66
N TYR A 255 -27.74 8.22 -14.61
CA TYR A 255 -28.61 7.06 -14.41
C TYR A 255 -29.30 7.07 -13.03
N ILE A 256 -28.58 7.43 -11.96
CA ILE A 256 -29.17 7.54 -10.63
C ILE A 256 -30.25 8.62 -10.59
N VAL A 257 -30.10 9.73 -11.32
CA VAL A 257 -31.12 10.79 -11.40
C VAL A 257 -32.31 10.37 -12.27
N SER A 258 -32.03 9.77 -13.44
CA SER A 258 -33.03 9.30 -14.40
C SER A 258 -32.65 7.91 -14.91
N PRO A 259 -33.19 6.82 -14.31
CA PRO A 259 -32.88 5.45 -14.71
C PRO A 259 -33.67 5.07 -15.97
N ASP A 260 -33.35 5.72 -17.07
CA ASP A 260 -33.90 5.46 -18.39
C ASP A 260 -32.94 4.61 -19.25
N GLU A 261 -33.45 4.13 -20.39
CA GLU A 261 -32.75 3.25 -21.31
C GLU A 261 -31.51 3.91 -21.94
N ASP A 262 -31.58 5.22 -22.21
CA ASP A 262 -30.46 5.98 -22.78
C ASP A 262 -29.30 6.07 -21.79
N ASN A 263 -29.59 6.39 -20.53
CA ASN A 263 -28.60 6.45 -19.46
C ASN A 263 -28.05 5.07 -19.10
N ALA A 264 -28.88 4.02 -19.12
CA ALA A 264 -28.46 2.64 -18.92
C ALA A 264 -27.49 2.20 -20.03
N ASN A 265 -27.82 2.46 -21.29
CA ASN A 265 -26.94 2.16 -22.41
C ASN A 265 -25.64 2.98 -22.37
N ASN A 266 -25.70 4.25 -21.96
CA ASN A 266 -24.48 5.05 -21.75
C ASN A 266 -23.57 4.42 -20.68
N CYS A 267 -24.16 3.94 -19.58
CA CYS A 267 -23.42 3.23 -18.54
C CYS A 267 -22.73 1.95 -19.06
N LEU A 268 -23.39 1.19 -19.94
CA LEU A 268 -22.78 0.03 -20.61
C LEU A 268 -21.58 0.43 -21.48
N GLN A 269 -21.76 1.45 -22.34
CA GLN A 269 -20.72 1.92 -23.26
C GLN A 269 -19.49 2.46 -22.53
N ILE A 270 -19.69 3.20 -21.44
CA ILE A 270 -18.59 3.76 -20.64
C ILE A 270 -17.95 2.69 -19.76
N GLY A 271 -18.74 1.82 -19.12
CA GLY A 271 -18.23 0.74 -18.26
C GLY A 271 -17.32 -0.22 -19.01
N ASN A 272 -17.66 -0.57 -20.25
CA ASN A 272 -16.84 -1.44 -21.10
C ASN A 272 -15.47 -0.83 -21.48
N LYS A 273 -15.26 0.48 -21.32
CA LYS A 273 -13.96 1.13 -21.60
C LYS A 273 -12.95 0.99 -20.45
N GLY A 274 -13.39 0.56 -19.27
CA GLY A 274 -12.52 0.39 -18.10
C GLY A 274 -13.13 -0.50 -17.02
N PRO A 275 -13.53 -1.75 -17.34
CA PRO A 275 -14.19 -2.65 -16.38
C PRO A 275 -13.28 -3.05 -15.21
N ASP A 276 -11.97 -2.88 -15.37
CA ASP A 276 -10.93 -3.11 -14.37
C ASP A 276 -10.78 -1.96 -13.35
N THR A 277 -11.46 -0.84 -13.58
CA THR A 277 -11.47 0.31 -12.66
C THR A 277 -12.73 0.32 -11.79
N PRO A 278 -12.66 0.81 -10.54
CA PRO A 278 -13.84 0.91 -9.69
C PRO A 278 -14.97 1.75 -10.32
N GLU A 279 -14.62 2.84 -11.00
CA GLU A 279 -15.60 3.71 -11.67
C GLU A 279 -16.26 3.03 -12.87
N GLY A 280 -15.49 2.29 -13.68
CA GLY A 280 -16.04 1.56 -14.82
C GLY A 280 -16.90 0.37 -14.39
N LEU A 281 -16.50 -0.38 -13.35
CA LEU A 281 -17.32 -1.45 -12.79
C LEU A 281 -18.60 -0.91 -12.15
N LEU A 282 -18.54 0.25 -11.48
CA LEU A 282 -19.74 0.95 -10.99
C LEU A 282 -20.70 1.30 -12.14
N SER A 283 -20.17 1.73 -13.29
CA SER A 283 -20.98 1.97 -14.49
C SER A 283 -21.68 0.70 -14.99
N LEU A 284 -20.99 -0.45 -14.98
CA LEU A 284 -21.63 -1.73 -15.31
C LEU A 284 -22.69 -2.15 -14.29
N VAL A 285 -22.44 -1.92 -12.99
CA VAL A 285 -23.42 -2.14 -11.92
C VAL A 285 -24.68 -1.30 -12.12
N ALA A 286 -24.54 -0.02 -12.49
CA ALA A 286 -25.66 0.85 -12.82
C ALA A 286 -26.48 0.28 -13.98
N PHE A 287 -25.80 -0.16 -15.05
CA PHE A 287 -26.43 -0.81 -16.19
C PHE A 287 -27.17 -2.10 -15.80
N TRP A 288 -26.55 -3.02 -15.05
CA TRP A 288 -27.21 -4.26 -14.62
C TRP A 288 -28.41 -4.03 -13.72
N SER A 289 -28.46 -2.89 -13.03
CA SER A 289 -29.60 -2.54 -12.18
C SER A 289 -30.86 -2.13 -12.97
N PHE A 290 -30.72 -1.81 -14.26
CA PHE A 290 -31.83 -1.40 -15.15
C PHE A 290 -32.82 -2.54 -15.44
N GLY A 291 -32.36 -3.79 -15.42
CA GLY A 291 -33.20 -4.97 -15.61
C GLY A 291 -33.29 -5.49 -17.05
N ASP A 292 -32.70 -4.78 -18.02
CA ASP A 292 -32.57 -5.23 -19.42
C ASP A 292 -31.10 -5.17 -19.87
N LEU A 293 -30.58 -6.30 -20.35
CA LEU A 293 -29.21 -6.45 -20.84
C LEU A 293 -29.04 -6.06 -22.31
N ALA A 294 -30.13 -5.80 -23.03
CA ALA A 294 -30.10 -5.38 -24.42
C ALA A 294 -30.87 -4.07 -24.64
N PRO A 295 -30.48 -2.96 -23.96
CA PRO A 295 -31.11 -1.67 -24.20
C PRO A 295 -30.95 -1.30 -25.67
N LYS A 296 -32.02 -0.77 -26.27
CA LYS A 296 -32.20 -0.46 -27.70
C LYS A 296 -32.26 -1.68 -28.61
N GLY A 297 -32.28 -2.88 -28.03
CA GLY A 297 -32.49 -4.13 -28.75
C GLY A 297 -33.96 -4.35 -29.12
N THR A 298 -34.20 -5.21 -30.10
CA THR A 298 -35.56 -5.63 -30.47
C THR A 298 -36.17 -6.61 -29.47
N THR A 299 -35.34 -7.22 -28.62
CA THR A 299 -35.74 -8.25 -27.66
C THR A 299 -35.28 -7.84 -26.28
N VAL A 300 -36.21 -7.80 -25.31
CA VAL A 300 -35.91 -7.54 -23.91
C VAL A 300 -35.21 -8.76 -23.31
N VAL A 301 -33.96 -8.57 -22.86
CA VAL A 301 -33.16 -9.62 -22.22
C VAL A 301 -33.10 -9.33 -20.74
N LYS A 302 -33.98 -9.95 -19.95
CA LYS A 302 -34.05 -9.71 -18.51
C LYS A 302 -32.70 -9.97 -17.84
N THR A 303 -32.29 -9.05 -16.96
CA THR A 303 -31.12 -9.24 -16.10
C THR A 303 -31.35 -10.46 -15.19
N PRO A 304 -30.41 -11.44 -15.18
CA PRO A 304 -30.48 -12.57 -14.27
C PRO A 304 -30.49 -12.14 -12.79
N ALA A 305 -31.23 -12.89 -11.96
CA ALA A 305 -31.20 -12.74 -10.51
C ALA A 305 -29.76 -12.80 -9.97
N GLY A 306 -29.45 -11.94 -9.01
CA GLY A 306 -28.13 -11.90 -8.37
C GLY A 306 -26.99 -11.30 -9.19
N LEU A 307 -27.16 -11.00 -10.49
CA LEU A 307 -26.09 -10.37 -11.29
C LEU A 307 -25.69 -9.00 -10.72
N LEU A 308 -26.67 -8.18 -10.34
CA LEU A 308 -26.45 -6.90 -9.68
C LEU A 308 -25.69 -7.07 -8.35
N GLY A 309 -26.17 -7.97 -7.48
CA GLY A 309 -25.56 -8.24 -6.18
C GLY A 309 -24.11 -8.72 -6.30
N ASN A 310 -23.83 -9.63 -7.24
CA ASN A 310 -22.49 -10.10 -7.58
C ASN A 310 -21.58 -8.94 -8.06
N GLY A 311 -22.12 -8.06 -8.92
CA GLY A 311 -21.42 -6.89 -9.43
C GLY A 311 -21.04 -5.92 -8.32
N ILE A 312 -21.98 -5.60 -7.43
CA ILE A 312 -21.73 -4.74 -6.27
C ILE A 312 -20.71 -5.38 -5.33
N ASN A 313 -20.80 -6.68 -5.05
CA ASN A 313 -19.82 -7.35 -4.18
C ASN A 313 -18.41 -7.34 -4.76
N SER A 314 -18.30 -7.55 -6.07
CA SER A 314 -17.02 -7.44 -6.79
C SER A 314 -16.47 -6.01 -6.71
N LEU A 315 -17.33 -5.01 -6.85
CA LEU A 315 -16.98 -3.60 -6.69
C LEU A 315 -16.53 -3.30 -5.26
N MET A 316 -17.29 -3.71 -4.24
CA MET A 316 -16.93 -3.49 -2.82
C MET A 316 -15.60 -4.15 -2.48
N LEU A 317 -15.33 -5.34 -3.01
CA LEU A 317 -14.03 -6.00 -2.86
C LEU A 317 -12.91 -5.21 -3.54
N MET A 318 -13.13 -4.74 -4.77
CA MET A 318 -12.18 -3.89 -5.50
C MET A 318 -11.89 -2.59 -4.72
N LEU A 319 -12.92 -1.97 -4.14
CA LEU A 319 -12.78 -0.77 -3.32
C LEU A 319 -12.04 -1.06 -2.00
N ALA A 320 -12.34 -2.18 -1.35
CA ALA A 320 -11.70 -2.56 -0.10
C ALA A 320 -10.20 -2.89 -0.29
N LEU A 321 -9.84 -3.48 -1.44
CA LEU A 321 -8.48 -3.86 -1.79
C LEU A 321 -7.69 -2.78 -2.56
N ALA A 322 -8.31 -1.64 -2.87
CA ALA A 322 -7.65 -0.61 -3.66
C ALA A 322 -6.34 -0.17 -2.98
N PRO A 323 -5.21 -0.10 -3.72
CA PRO A 323 -3.94 0.31 -3.15
C PRO A 323 -3.98 1.79 -2.75
N GLY A 324 -3.23 2.13 -1.69
CA GLY A 324 -3.24 3.48 -1.11
C GLY A 324 -4.31 3.64 -0.03
N GLY A 325 -4.44 4.85 0.48
CA GLY A 325 -5.36 5.20 1.56
C GLY A 325 -4.82 4.90 2.97
N GLU A 326 -5.60 5.29 3.98
CA GLU A 326 -5.28 5.14 5.41
C GLU A 326 -5.99 3.92 6.03
N LYS A 327 -7.15 3.54 5.49
CA LYS A 327 -8.02 2.52 6.06
C LYS A 327 -7.62 1.12 5.60
N LYS A 328 -7.68 0.16 6.52
CA LYS A 328 -7.51 -1.28 6.20
C LYS A 328 -8.80 -1.89 5.67
N LEU A 329 -8.70 -3.10 5.10
CA LEU A 329 -9.82 -3.83 4.52
C LEU A 329 -11.06 -3.90 5.45
N LYS A 330 -10.88 -4.26 6.72
CA LYS A 330 -12.01 -4.37 7.67
C LYS A 330 -12.67 -3.02 7.94
N GLU A 331 -11.87 -1.96 8.10
CA GLU A 331 -12.34 -0.59 8.35
C GLU A 331 -13.07 0.01 7.14
N ARG A 332 -12.64 -0.36 5.92
CA ARG A 332 -13.34 0.01 4.68
C ARG A 332 -14.71 -0.66 4.60
N TYR A 333 -14.80 -1.97 4.85
CA TYR A 333 -16.09 -2.66 4.89
C TYR A 333 -17.02 -2.12 5.97
N GLU A 334 -16.50 -1.79 7.16
CA GLU A 334 -17.30 -1.11 8.19
C GLU A 334 -17.85 0.23 7.69
N THR A 335 -17.01 1.04 7.03
CA THR A 335 -17.46 2.32 6.45
C THR A 335 -18.53 2.10 5.38
N TYR A 336 -18.29 1.16 4.45
CA TYR A 336 -19.22 0.87 3.35
C TYR A 336 -20.55 0.32 3.86
N PHE A 337 -20.53 -0.52 4.89
CA PHE A 337 -21.73 -0.99 5.56
C PHE A 337 -22.51 0.17 6.17
N LYS A 338 -21.86 1.07 6.93
CA LYS A 338 -22.52 2.24 7.53
C LYS A 338 -23.17 3.13 6.49
N LEU A 339 -22.48 3.40 5.38
CA LEU A 339 -23.04 4.14 4.24
C LEU A 339 -24.25 3.41 3.65
N GLY A 340 -24.16 2.09 3.48
CA GLY A 340 -25.25 1.28 2.95
C GLY A 340 -26.47 1.23 3.88
N TYR A 341 -26.22 1.17 5.18
CA TYR A 341 -27.26 1.20 6.21
C TYR A 341 -27.99 2.56 6.23
N GLU A 342 -27.26 3.68 6.08
CA GLU A 342 -27.89 5.00 5.95
C GLU A 342 -28.77 5.13 4.69
N VAL A 343 -28.32 4.55 3.58
CA VAL A 343 -29.10 4.49 2.34
C VAL A 343 -30.32 3.58 2.52
N ALA A 344 -30.16 2.40 3.11
CA ALA A 344 -31.23 1.45 3.39
C ALA A 344 -32.34 2.08 4.27
N ALA A 345 -31.93 2.88 5.26
CA ALA A 345 -32.84 3.65 6.12
C ALA A 345 -33.45 4.90 5.43
N GLY A 346 -33.07 5.20 4.19
CA GLY A 346 -33.54 6.38 3.45
C GLY A 346 -32.96 7.73 3.91
N ARG A 347 -32.04 7.72 4.89
CA ARG A 347 -31.41 8.92 5.47
C ARG A 347 -30.38 9.55 4.52
N ASN A 348 -29.76 8.74 3.67
CA ASN A 348 -28.81 9.18 2.67
C ASN A 348 -29.36 8.86 1.27
N ASN A 349 -29.72 9.90 0.51
CA ASN A 349 -30.27 9.78 -0.84
C ASN A 349 -29.79 10.93 -1.74
N TRP A 350 -30.07 10.82 -3.03
CA TRP A 350 -29.63 11.78 -4.05
C TRP A 350 -30.53 13.02 -4.19
N SER A 351 -31.62 13.14 -3.43
CA SER A 351 -32.62 14.22 -3.60
C SER A 351 -32.01 15.61 -3.45
N LYS A 352 -31.19 15.81 -2.41
CA LYS A 352 -30.48 17.08 -2.18
C LYS A 352 -29.58 17.46 -3.37
N SER A 353 -28.90 16.47 -3.95
CA SER A 353 -28.03 16.66 -5.11
C SER A 353 -28.80 17.12 -6.35
N VAL A 354 -30.01 16.58 -6.53
CA VAL A 354 -30.92 16.96 -7.62
C VAL A 354 -31.45 18.38 -7.41
N GLU A 355 -31.85 18.73 -6.19
CA GLU A 355 -32.31 20.08 -5.83
C GLU A 355 -31.22 21.14 -6.06
N GLU A 356 -29.97 20.82 -5.72
CA GLU A 356 -28.81 21.70 -5.92
C GLU A 356 -28.33 21.72 -7.38
N GLY A 357 -28.83 20.82 -8.23
CA GLY A 357 -28.47 20.72 -9.64
C GLY A 357 -27.00 20.34 -9.89
N LYS A 358 -26.35 19.73 -8.89
CA LYS A 358 -24.93 19.40 -8.94
C LYS A 358 -24.69 17.97 -8.50
N ALA A 359 -23.80 17.27 -9.21
CA ALA A 359 -23.41 15.91 -8.84
C ALA A 359 -22.39 15.93 -7.69
N PRO A 360 -22.44 15.01 -6.72
CA PRO A 360 -21.58 15.05 -5.54
C PRO A 360 -20.09 14.93 -5.86
N HIS A 361 -19.75 14.26 -6.96
CA HIS A 361 -18.39 14.09 -7.42
C HIS A 361 -17.78 15.32 -8.12
N ALA A 362 -18.62 16.23 -8.64
CA ALA A 362 -18.17 17.40 -9.40
C ALA A 362 -17.34 18.37 -8.54
N GLU A 363 -17.70 18.51 -7.25
CA GLU A 363 -17.03 19.46 -6.34
C GLU A 363 -15.73 18.90 -5.75
N LEU A 364 -15.48 17.60 -5.87
CA LEU A 364 -14.43 16.94 -5.11
C LEU A 364 -13.05 16.99 -5.79
N ASN A 365 -12.99 17.42 -7.07
CA ASN A 365 -11.78 17.42 -7.91
C ASN A 365 -10.90 16.17 -7.64
N LEU A 366 -11.51 14.99 -7.84
CA LEU A 366 -11.00 13.71 -7.34
C LEU A 366 -9.69 13.27 -7.98
N TYR A 367 -9.41 13.76 -9.19
CA TYR A 367 -8.25 13.35 -10.00
C TYR A 367 -7.14 14.40 -10.07
N ALA A 368 -7.20 15.47 -9.27
CA ALA A 368 -6.24 16.58 -9.33
C ALA A 368 -4.77 16.14 -9.23
N ASN A 369 -4.46 15.10 -8.44
CA ASN A 369 -3.11 14.58 -8.29
C ASN A 369 -2.62 13.88 -9.59
N LEU A 370 -3.48 13.07 -10.21
CA LEU A 370 -3.17 12.36 -11.46
C LEU A 370 -3.12 13.32 -12.66
N GLU A 371 -3.89 14.40 -12.62
CA GLU A 371 -3.83 15.46 -13.65
C GLU A 371 -2.49 16.20 -13.62
N LYS A 372 -1.97 16.50 -12.43
CA LYS A 372 -0.62 17.08 -12.29
C LYS A 372 0.45 16.14 -12.87
N GLU A 373 0.35 14.85 -12.62
CA GLU A 373 1.30 13.84 -13.12
C GLU A 373 1.22 13.64 -14.64
N SER A 374 0.04 13.82 -15.24
CA SER A 374 -0.15 13.77 -16.70
C SER A 374 0.16 15.08 -17.42
N GLY A 375 0.61 16.11 -16.72
CA GLY A 375 0.88 17.45 -17.28
C GLY A 375 -0.37 18.26 -17.62
N LEU A 376 -1.53 17.88 -17.06
CA LEU A 376 -2.79 18.61 -17.16
C LEU A 376 -2.88 19.67 -16.06
N THR A 377 -2.08 20.73 -16.16
CA THR A 377 -2.34 21.97 -15.42
C THR A 377 -2.57 23.09 -16.42
N GLU A 378 -3.85 23.41 -16.57
CA GLU A 378 -4.48 24.63 -17.12
C GLU A 378 -3.58 25.53 -17.99
N GLU A 379 -3.79 25.47 -19.31
CA GLU A 379 -3.79 26.70 -20.11
C GLU A 379 -4.82 27.63 -19.47
N LYS A 380 -4.33 28.67 -18.79
CA LYS A 380 -5.13 29.81 -18.37
C LYS A 380 -6.03 30.22 -19.54
N ALA A 381 -7.32 30.32 -19.27
CA ALA A 381 -8.25 31.05 -20.10
C ALA A 381 -7.66 32.44 -20.38
N ALA A 382 -7.12 32.61 -21.58
CA ALA A 382 -6.67 33.91 -22.06
C ALA A 382 -7.91 34.76 -22.31
N GLU A 383 -8.15 35.72 -21.41
CA GLU A 383 -8.74 37.01 -21.76
C GLU A 383 -8.01 37.52 -23.00
N THR A 384 -8.65 37.81 -24.13
CA THR A 384 -9.28 39.09 -24.57
C THR A 384 -9.43 38.99 -26.12
N PRO A 385 -10.07 39.92 -26.87
CA PRO A 385 -10.84 41.10 -26.48
C PRO A 385 -12.22 41.27 -27.17
N ASN A 386 -12.96 42.25 -26.67
CA ASN A 386 -14.05 42.96 -27.34
C ASN A 386 -13.85 43.10 -28.86
N ALA A 387 -14.82 42.62 -29.64
CA ALA A 387 -15.13 43.18 -30.95
C ALA A 387 -16.66 43.28 -31.07
N SER A 388 -17.14 44.51 -30.95
CA SER A 388 -18.46 44.92 -31.40
C SER A 388 -18.60 44.69 -32.91
N ASN A 389 -19.61 43.93 -33.35
CA ASN A 389 -20.64 44.48 -34.23
C ASN A 389 -21.75 43.46 -34.54
N ASN A 390 -22.96 44.01 -34.48
CA ASN A 390 -24.25 43.59 -35.01
C ASN A 390 -24.24 42.50 -36.10
N ASP A 391 -25.01 41.44 -35.90
CA ASP A 391 -26.35 41.32 -36.52
C ASP A 391 -27.14 40.13 -35.97
N LYS A 392 -28.42 40.39 -35.65
CA LYS A 392 -29.45 39.40 -35.29
C LYS A 392 -29.95 38.67 -36.55
N PRO A 393 -30.49 37.44 -36.45
CA PRO A 393 -31.91 37.29 -36.10
C PRO A 393 -32.16 36.34 -34.92
N GLN A 394 -33.19 36.70 -34.15
CA GLN A 394 -33.68 35.99 -32.97
C GLN A 394 -34.23 34.59 -33.31
N ALA A 395 -33.76 33.58 -32.59
CA ALA A 395 -34.49 32.34 -32.36
C ALA A 395 -34.96 32.31 -30.90
N THR A 396 -36.27 32.24 -30.70
CA THR A 396 -36.97 32.17 -29.41
C THR A 396 -36.59 30.91 -28.61
N PRO A 397 -36.42 31.00 -27.28
CA PRO A 397 -36.16 29.84 -26.45
C PRO A 397 -37.48 29.09 -26.14
N VAL A 398 -37.55 27.82 -26.55
CA VAL A 398 -38.62 26.91 -26.17
C VAL A 398 -38.43 26.53 -24.69
N LYS A 399 -39.40 26.90 -23.85
CA LYS A 399 -39.47 26.46 -22.45
C LYS A 399 -39.81 24.96 -22.38
N PRO A 400 -39.25 24.20 -21.43
CA PRO A 400 -39.67 22.81 -21.23
C PRO A 400 -41.07 22.78 -20.61
N VAL A 401 -41.96 22.03 -21.26
CA VAL A 401 -43.32 21.74 -20.79
C VAL A 401 -43.23 20.72 -19.66
N ILE A 402 -43.51 21.16 -18.44
CA ILE A 402 -43.75 20.28 -17.29
C ILE A 402 -45.15 19.70 -17.49
N ASN A 403 -45.23 18.47 -18.02
CA ASN A 403 -46.48 17.70 -18.00
C ASN A 403 -46.71 17.17 -16.58
N ARG A 404 -47.51 17.89 -15.80
CA ARG A 404 -48.23 17.34 -14.65
C ARG A 404 -49.45 16.59 -15.17
N PHE A 405 -49.45 15.27 -15.07
CA PHE A 405 -50.70 14.51 -15.07
C PHE A 405 -50.97 13.97 -13.67
N LYS A 406 -52.26 14.11 -13.31
CA LYS A 406 -52.92 13.71 -12.08
C LYS A 406 -52.95 12.21 -11.90
#